data_AF-Q1GMZ8-F1
#
_entry.id   AF-Q1GMZ8-F1
#
_cell.length_a   1.000
_cell.length_b   1.000
_cell.length_c   1.000
_cell.angle_alpha   90.00
_cell.angle_beta   90.00
_cell.angle_gamma   90.00
#
_symmetry.space_group_name_H-M   'P 1'
#
loop_
_entity.id
_entity.type
_entity.pdbx_description
1 polymer ?
#
loop_
_entity_poly.entity_id
_entity_poly.type
_entity_poly.pdbx_seq_one_letter_code
_entity_poly.pdbx_strand_id
1 'polypeptide(L)' 'MNDNPTVTVGGKECLLENLSGEARAPLANVQMADQEIARLNTQLTLVQTAPNAYALALAVELPKN' A
#
# COMPACT_ATOMS: atom_id res chain seq x y z
N MET A 1 -0.47 -11.30 31.29
CA MET A 1 -1.04 -11.05 29.95
C MET A 1 -0.06 -11.67 28.97
N ASN A 2 -0.46 -12.74 28.27
CA ASN A 2 0.35 -13.28 27.17
C ASN A 2 -0.04 -12.51 25.92
N ASP A 3 0.66 -11.42 25.65
CA ASP A 3 0.56 -10.74 24.38
C ASP A 3 1.45 -11.52 23.39
N ASN A 4 0.85 -12.45 22.65
CA ASN A 4 1.53 -13.11 21.54
C ASN A 4 1.51 -12.17 20.34
N PRO A 5 2.64 -11.53 19.97
CA PRO A 5 2.63 -10.56 18.90
C PRO A 5 2.27 -11.23 17.58
N THR A 6 1.35 -10.63 16.82
CA THR A 6 0.98 -11.07 15.48
C THR A 6 1.60 -10.18 14.41
N VAL A 7 1.83 -10.76 13.24
CA VAL A 7 2.31 -10.08 12.04
C VAL A 7 1.43 -10.46 10.86
N THR A 8 1.08 -9.48 10.03
CA THR A 8 0.36 -9.74 8.78
C THR A 8 1.36 -9.99 7.66
N VAL A 9 1.23 -11.14 6.98
CA VAL A 9 2.04 -11.52 5.80
C VAL A 9 1.09 -11.90 4.67
N GLY A 10 1.14 -11.18 3.55
CA GLY A 10 0.26 -11.47 2.40
C GLY A 10 -1.23 -11.43 2.75
N GLY A 11 -1.63 -10.55 3.68
CA GLY A 11 -3.01 -10.42 4.15
C GLY A 11 -3.46 -11.47 5.17
N LYS A 12 -2.58 -12.37 5.62
CA LYS A 12 -2.88 -13.34 6.68
C LYS A 12 -2.17 -12.96 7.98
N GLU A 13 -2.91 -13.02 9.08
CA GLU A 13 -2.36 -12.81 10.41
C GLU A 13 -1.65 -14.08 10.90
N CYS A 14 -0.39 -13.93 11.29
CA CYS A 14 0.46 -15.01 11.77
C CYS A 14 1.02 -14.65 13.15
N LEU A 15 0.97 -15.59 14.10
CA LEU A 15 1.60 -15.43 15.41
C LEU A 15 3.13 -15.49 15.25
N LEU A 16 3.88 -14.58 15.90
CA LEU A 16 5.35 -14.56 15.87
C LEU A 16 6.00 -15.85 16.39
N GLU A 17 5.33 -16.55 17.31
CA GLU A 17 5.79 -17.84 17.86
C GLU A 17 5.70 -18.98 16.84
N ASN A 18 4.79 -18.88 15.87
CA ASN A 18 4.62 -19.89 14.81
C ASN A 18 5.65 -19.73 13.68
N LEU A 19 6.44 -18.66 13.72
CA LEU A 19 7.45 -18.35 12.72
C LEU A 19 8.79 -18.96 13.16
N SER A 20 9.26 -19.95 12.40
CA SER A 20 10.60 -20.52 12.60
C SER A 20 11.67 -19.43 12.49
N GLY A 21 12.83 -19.63 13.13
CA GLY A 21 13.94 -18.67 13.06
C GLY A 21 14.33 -18.32 11.62
N GLU A 22 14.22 -19.28 10.69
CA GLU A 22 14.47 -19.11 9.26
C GLU A 22 13.36 -18.34 8.54
N ALA A 23 12.12 -18.39 9.01
CA ALA A 23 10.99 -17.65 8.44
C ALA A 23 11.01 -16.15 8.81
N ARG A 24 11.72 -15.75 9.87
CA ARG A 24 11.80 -14.34 10.31
C ARG A 24 12.58 -13.43 9.35
N ALA A 25 13.58 -13.97 8.64
CA ALA A 25 14.36 -13.20 7.67
C ALA A 25 13.55 -12.78 6.42
N PRO A 26 12.82 -13.68 5.74
CA PRO A 26 11.96 -13.27 4.62
C PRO A 26 10.79 -12.38 5.06
N LEU A 27 10.35 -12.46 6.31
CA LEU A 27 9.31 -11.61 6.88
C LEU A 27 9.64 -10.12 6.85
N ALA A 28 10.84 -9.74 7.26
CA ALA A 28 11.28 -8.35 7.22
C ALA A 28 11.31 -7.82 5.77
N ASN A 29 11.80 -8.64 4.84
CA ASN A 29 11.84 -8.29 3.42
C ASN A 29 10.43 -8.13 2.82
N VAL A 30 9.49 -9.01 3.19
CA VAL A 30 8.08 -8.92 2.74
C VAL A 30 7.43 -7.64 3.28
N GLN A 31 7.61 -7.33 4.57
CA GLN A 31 7.07 -6.10 5.15
C GLN A 31 7.62 -4.83 4.48
N MET A 32 8.92 -4.81 4.17
CA MET A 32 9.52 -3.71 3.43
C MET A 32 8.93 -3.59 2.01
N ALA A 33 8.73 -4.71 1.32
CA ALA A 33 8.11 -4.71 0.00
C ALA A 33 6.66 -4.20 0.06
N ASP A 34 5.86 -4.63 1.03
CA ASP A 34 4.48 -4.19 1.21
C ASP A 34 4.39 -2.68 1.50
N GLN A 35 5.30 -2.15 2.33
CA GLN A 35 5.40 -0.72 2.59
C GLN A 35 5.73 0.07 1.32
N GLU A 36 6.65 -0.42 0.49
CA GLU A 36 7.02 0.25 -0.75
C GLU A 36 5.88 0.21 -1.78
N ILE A 37 5.15 -0.90 -1.87
CA ILE A 37 3.94 -1.01 -2.71
C ILE A 37 2.90 0.02 -2.28
N ALA A 38 2.63 0.15 -0.98
CA ALA A 38 1.68 1.15 -0.47
C ALA A 38 2.12 2.58 -0.82
N ARG A 39 3.42 2.88 -0.70
CA ARG A 39 4.01 4.18 -1.06
C ARG A 39 3.86 4.47 -2.55
N LEU A 40 4.12 3.49 -3.42
CA LEU A 40 3.99 3.64 -4.87
C LEU A 40 2.54 3.83 -5.30
N ASN A 41 1.60 3.06 -4.74
CA ASN A 41 0.17 3.22 -5.01
C ASN A 41 -0.36 4.62 -4.63
N THR A 42 0.17 5.18 -3.54
CA THR A 42 -0.16 6.55 -3.11
C THR A 42 0.31 7.58 -4.15
N GLN A 43 1.55 7.46 -4.62
CA GLN A 43 2.07 8.32 -5.69
C GLN A 43 1.31 8.15 -7.00
N LEU A 44 0.98 6.92 -7.37
CA LEU A 44 0.20 6.63 -8.57
C LEU A 44 -1.16 7.33 -8.52
N THR A 45 -1.85 7.25 -7.39
CA THR A 45 -3.15 7.92 -7.19
C THR A 45 -3.01 9.44 -7.32
N LEU A 46 -1.96 10.02 -6.76
CA LEU A 46 -1.68 11.45 -6.85
C LEU A 46 -1.50 11.90 -8.30
N VAL A 47 -0.69 11.18 -9.08
CA VAL A 47 -0.44 11.53 -10.49
C VAL A 47 -1.63 11.22 -11.41
N GLN A 48 -2.49 10.28 -11.04
CA GLN A 48 -3.75 10.03 -11.77
C GLN A 48 -4.81 11.12 -11.50
N THR A 49 -4.78 11.73 -10.32
CA THR A 49 -5.77 12.74 -9.92
C THR A 49 -5.54 14.08 -10.63
N ALA A 50 -4.26 14.49 -10.82
CA ALA A 50 -3.95 15.79 -11.41
C ALA A 50 -4.50 15.96 -12.85
N PRO A 51 -4.29 15.04 -13.80
CA PRO A 51 -4.89 15.12 -15.14
C PRO A 51 -6.42 15.19 -15.12
N ASN A 52 -7.07 14.43 -14.23
CA ASN A 52 -8.53 14.44 -14.13
C ASN A 52 -9.04 15.80 -13.64
N ALA A 53 -8.37 16.42 -12.67
CA ALA A 53 -8.70 17.77 -12.22
C ALA A 53 -8.51 18.80 -13.33
N TYR A 54 -7.41 18.73 -14.09
CA TYR A 54 -7.19 19.61 -15.24
C TYR A 54 -8.19 19.40 -16.37
N ALA A 55 -8.57 18.15 -16.66
CA ALA A 55 -9.59 17.83 -17.67
C ALA A 55 -10.97 18.39 -17.28
N LEU A 56 -11.35 18.27 -16.01
CA LEU A 56 -12.58 18.87 -15.48
C LEU A 56 -12.55 20.40 -15.59
N ALA A 57 -11.43 21.03 -15.22
CA ALA A 57 -11.27 22.48 -15.35
C ALA A 57 -11.37 22.94 -16.80
N LEU A 58 -10.71 22.24 -17.73
CA LEU A 58 -10.78 22.54 -19.16
C LEU A 58 -12.20 22.38 -19.70
N ALA A 59 -12.94 21.35 -19.27
CA ALA A 59 -14.31 21.11 -19.71
C ALA A 59 -15.28 22.25 -19.34
N VAL A 60 -15.01 22.99 -18.25
CA VAL A 60 -15.80 24.18 -17.88
C VAL A 60 -15.57 25.35 -18.85
N GLU A 61 -14.35 25.47 -19.36
CA GLU A 61 -13.94 26.54 -20.29
C GLU A 61 -14.30 26.22 -21.75
N LEU A 62 -14.72 24.99 -22.07
CA LEU A 62 -15.09 24.61 -23.43
C LEU A 62 -16.42 25.28 -23.84
N PRO A 63 -16.52 25.79 -25.09
CA PRO A 63 -17.75 26.41 -25.59
C PRO A 63 -18.91 25.41 -25.56
N LYS A 64 -20.04 25.84 -24.98
CA LYS A 64 -21.30 25.10 -25.05
C LYS A 64 -21.98 25.46 -26.37
N ASN A 65 -21.90 24.55 -27.34
CA ASN A 65 -22.72 24.63 -28.55
C ASN A 65 -24.16 24.23 -28.25
#